data_AF-A0A2E3FBI1-F1
#
_entry.id   AF-A0A2E3FBI1-F1
#
_cell.length_a   1.000
_cell.length_b   1.000
_cell.length_c   1.000
_cell.angle_alpha   90.00
_cell.angle_beta   90.00
_cell.angle_gamma   90.00
#
_symmetry.space_group_name_H-M   'P 1'
#
loop_
_entity.id
_entity.type
_entity.pdbx_description
1 polymer ?
#
loop_
_entity_poly.entity_id
_entity_poly.type
_entity_poly.pdbx_seq_one_letter_code
_entity_poly.pdbx_strand_id
1 'polypeptide(L)'
;MRCVCLRGCRRGDAAVCALDLPRRRFKPHITLARFPRRVPEAARGRMGAWLARNGDRVIRGPEATQFSLYRSQLYPDGPLYQPLASYPLSGGCLVSGGGAA
;
A
#
# COMPACT_ATOMS: atom_id res chain seq x y z
N MET A 1 1.35 8.97 21.54
CA MET A 1 0.83 9.71 20.36
C MET A 1 0.46 8.70 19.29
N ARG A 2 -0.83 8.40 19.11
CA ARG A 2 -1.35 7.37 18.18
C ARG A 2 -2.41 8.01 17.29
N CYS A 3 -2.16 8.10 15.98
CA CYS A 3 -3.19 8.25 14.96
C CYS A 3 -2.66 7.76 13.61
N VAL A 4 -3.32 6.76 13.03
CA VAL A 4 -3.22 6.43 11.61
C VAL A 4 -4.64 6.16 11.12
N CYS A 5 -5.20 7.10 10.35
CA CYS A 5 -6.52 6.95 9.75
C CYS A 5 -6.41 6.16 8.44
N LEU A 6 -6.97 4.94 8.41
CA LEU A 6 -7.18 4.19 7.18
C LEU A 6 -8.53 4.56 6.54
N ARG A 7 -8.57 4.54 5.20
CA ARG A 7 -9.81 4.61 4.41
C ARG A 7 -10.66 3.37 4.69
N GLY A 8 -11.69 3.49 5.53
CA GLY A 8 -12.70 2.44 5.75
C GLY A 8 -13.09 2.14 7.20
N CYS A 9 -12.49 2.78 8.21
CA CYS A 9 -12.82 2.49 9.61
C CYS A 9 -14.19 3.08 10.01
N ARG A 10 -15.15 2.22 10.39
CA ARG A 10 -16.49 2.61 10.85
C ARG A 10 -16.59 2.38 12.38
N ARG A 11 -16.75 3.49 13.11
CA ARG A 11 -17.08 3.74 14.54
C ARG A 11 -16.02 3.47 15.62
N GLY A 12 -15.92 4.46 16.53
CA GLY A 12 -15.34 4.33 17.86
C GLY A 12 -14.40 5.47 18.20
N ASP A 13 -13.09 5.17 18.17
CA ASP A 13 -12.09 5.97 18.87
C ASP A 13 -10.87 6.30 18.00
N ALA A 14 -11.08 6.57 16.70
CA ALA A 14 -10.02 7.14 15.88
C ALA A 14 -9.93 8.64 16.19
N ALA A 15 -8.95 9.04 16.99
CA ALA A 15 -8.58 10.45 17.07
C ALA A 15 -8.36 10.98 15.64
N VAL A 16 -8.97 12.13 15.33
CA VAL A 16 -9.02 12.69 13.99
C VAL A 16 -7.62 13.17 13.63
N CYS A 17 -6.91 12.38 12.83
CA CYS A 17 -5.68 12.86 12.21
C CYS A 17 -6.10 13.80 11.08
N ALA A 18 -5.66 15.06 11.13
CA ALA A 18 -5.86 16.04 10.06
C ALA A 18 -4.97 15.72 8.84
N LEU A 19 -5.11 14.52 8.30
CA LEU A 19 -4.49 14.13 7.04
C LEU A 19 -5.45 14.51 5.92
N ASP A 20 -5.07 15.47 5.09
CA ASP A 20 -5.79 15.76 3.87
C ASP A 20 -5.50 14.67 2.84
N LEU A 21 -6.44 13.75 2.66
CA LEU A 21 -6.36 12.70 1.64
C LEU A 21 -7.30 13.05 0.48
N PRO A 22 -6.81 13.05 -0.77
CA PRO A 22 -7.68 13.24 -1.92
C PRO A 22 -8.78 12.17 -1.95
N ARG A 23 -10.04 12.61 -2.03
CA ARG A 23 -11.18 11.72 -2.26
C ARG A 23 -11.13 11.17 -3.67
N ARG A 24 -10.59 9.96 -3.81
CA ARG A 24 -10.56 9.18 -5.05
C ARG A 24 -11.07 7.76 -4.78
N ARG A 25 -11.77 7.18 -5.75
CA ARG A 25 -12.14 5.76 -5.67
C ARG A 25 -10.86 4.93 -5.54
N PHE A 26 -10.80 4.11 -4.50
CA PHE A 26 -9.69 3.20 -4.30
C PHE A 26 -9.82 2.01 -5.26
N LYS A 27 -8.78 1.75 -6.05
CA LYS A 27 -8.65 0.58 -6.93
C LYS A 27 -7.43 -0.21 -6.43
N PRO A 28 -7.61 -1.32 -5.71
CA PRO A 28 -6.49 -2.11 -5.19
C PRO A 28 -5.71 -2.69 -6.38
N HIS A 29 -4.43 -2.38 -6.46
CA HIS A 29 -3.53 -2.89 -7.50
C HIS A 29 -2.11 -2.99 -6.93
N ILE A 30 -1.32 -3.90 -7.48
CA ILE A 30 0.12 -4.00 -7.22
C ILE A 30 0.83 -3.37 -8.41
N THR A 31 1.68 -2.37 -8.17
CA THR A 31 2.51 -1.79 -9.22
C THR A 31 3.62 -2.78 -9.57
N LEU A 32 3.60 -3.35 -10.78
CA LEU A 32 4.66 -4.24 -11.27
C LEU A 32 5.83 -3.48 -11.89
N ALA A 33 5.55 -2.38 -12.59
CA ALA A 33 6.55 -1.54 -13.22
C ALA A 33 6.07 -0.09 -13.26
N ARG A 34 7.01 0.85 -13.23
CA ARG A 34 6.77 2.28 -13.48
C ARG A 34 7.55 2.68 -14.71
N PHE A 35 6.85 3.13 -15.75
CA PHE A 35 7.49 3.58 -16.98
C PHE A 35 7.86 5.07 -16.91
N PRO A 36 8.95 5.48 -17.57
CA PRO A 36 9.25 6.90 -17.73
C PRO A 36 8.16 7.59 -18.57
N ARG A 37 8.05 8.91 -18.42
CA ARG A 37 7.03 9.73 -19.11
C ARG A 37 7.04 9.56 -20.62
N ARG A 38 8.21 9.25 -21.21
CA ARG A 38 8.36 8.90 -22.63
C ARG A 38 8.89 7.48 -22.73
N VAL A 39 8.06 6.58 -23.23
CA VAL A 39 8.45 5.23 -23.60
C VAL A 39 8.78 5.23 -25.10
N PRO A 40 9.96 4.73 -25.52
CA PRO A 40 10.31 4.64 -26.93
C PRO A 40 9.28 3.82 -27.72
N GLU A 41 9.00 4.20 -28.97
CA GLU A 41 7.99 3.54 -29.80
C GLU A 41 8.27 2.04 -29.97
N ALA A 42 9.54 1.68 -30.19
CA ALA A 42 9.99 0.28 -30.28
C ALA A 42 9.73 -0.54 -29.00
N ALA A 43 9.61 0.10 -27.84
CA ALA A 43 9.27 -0.58 -26.58
C ALA A 43 7.77 -0.80 -26.42
N ARG A 44 6.91 0.04 -27.03
CA ARG A 44 5.45 -0.07 -26.93
C ARG A 44 4.92 -1.36 -27.53
N GLY A 45 5.39 -1.74 -28.72
CA GLY A 45 4.99 -3.00 -29.36
C GLY A 45 5.34 -4.23 -28.53
N ARG A 46 6.56 -4.26 -27.97
CA ARG A 46 7.01 -5.35 -27.08
C ARG A 46 6.19 -5.42 -25.80
N MET A 47 5.85 -4.26 -25.21
CA MET A 47 4.97 -4.18 -24.04
C MET A 47 3.57 -4.71 -24.34
N GLY A 48 2.96 -4.31 -25.46
CA GLY A 48 1.64 -4.80 -25.87
C GLY A 48 1.62 -6.31 -26.04
N ALA A 49 2.61 -6.86 -26.73
CA ALA A 49 2.75 -8.31 -26.89
C ALA A 49 2.96 -9.04 -25.56
N TRP A 50 3.72 -8.45 -24.63
CA TRP A 50 3.88 -9.01 -23.29
C TRP A 50 2.56 -8.98 -22.52
N LEU A 51 1.82 -7.88 -22.52
CA LEU A 51 0.54 -7.77 -21.84
C LEU A 51 -0.50 -8.75 -22.40
N ALA A 52 -0.55 -8.93 -23.73
CA ALA A 52 -1.45 -9.90 -24.35
C ALA A 52 -1.18 -11.35 -23.90
N ARG A 53 0.09 -11.70 -23.66
CA ARG A 53 0.48 -13.05 -23.19
C ARG A 53 0.35 -13.27 -21.69
N ASN A 54 0.24 -12.20 -20.90
CA ASN A 54 0.36 -12.28 -19.44
C ASN A 54 -0.80 -11.60 -18.68
N GLY A 55 -1.74 -10.96 -19.38
CA GLY A 55 -2.76 -10.10 -18.79
C GLY A 55 -3.84 -10.83 -18.00
N ASP A 56 -4.00 -12.13 -18.24
CA ASP A 56 -4.92 -13.04 -17.56
C ASP A 56 -4.27 -13.80 -16.39
N ARG A 57 -2.98 -13.54 -16.10
CA ARG A 57 -2.27 -14.22 -15.02
C ARG A 57 -2.88 -13.90 -13.65
N VAL A 58 -3.33 -14.95 -12.97
CA VAL A 58 -3.78 -14.88 -11.58
C VAL A 58 -2.59 -15.15 -10.66
N ILE A 59 -2.19 -14.14 -9.89
CA ILE A 59 -1.20 -14.30 -8.83
C ILE A 59 -1.96 -14.55 -7.52
N ARG A 60 -1.89 -15.78 -7.01
CA ARG A 60 -2.44 -16.11 -5.69
C ARG A 60 -1.42 -15.72 -4.62
N GLY A 61 -1.78 -14.76 -3.78
CA GLY A 61 -1.03 -14.39 -2.59
C GLY A 61 -1.63 -14.99 -1.32
N PRO A 62 -0.87 -15.05 -0.22
CA PRO A 62 -1.43 -15.37 1.08
C PRO A 62 -2.45 -14.31 1.51
N GLU A 63 -3.32 -14.68 2.44
CA GLU A 63 -4.23 -13.73 3.09
C GLU A 63 -3.42 -12.68 3.87
N ALA A 64 -3.84 -11.41 3.80
CA ALA A 64 -3.18 -10.34 4.52
C ALA A 64 -3.48 -10.44 6.03
N THR A 65 -2.44 -10.54 6.85
CA THR A 65 -2.57 -10.67 8.31
C THR A 65 -2.41 -9.34 9.06
N GLN A 66 -1.90 -8.31 8.39
CA GLN A 66 -1.68 -6.99 8.96
C GLN A 66 -1.70 -5.89 7.88
N PHE A 67 -1.86 -4.65 8.30
CA PHE A 67 -1.55 -3.47 7.50
C PHE A 67 -0.46 -2.63 8.18
N SER A 68 0.36 -1.94 7.40
CA SER A 68 1.45 -1.13 7.93
C SER A 68 1.41 0.30 7.40
N LEU A 69 1.76 1.26 8.26
CA LEU A 69 2.06 2.63 7.86
C LEU A 69 3.53 2.68 7.41
N TYR A 70 3.77 3.22 6.22
CA TYR A 70 5.12 3.43 5.69
C TYR A 70 5.42 4.93 5.53
N ARG A 71 6.67 5.31 5.80
CA ARG A 71 7.28 6.55 5.31
C ARG A 71 7.87 6.30 3.93
N SER A 72 7.52 7.14 2.97
CA SER A 72 8.12 7.15 1.64
C SER A 72 9.15 8.28 1.57
N GLN A 73 10.43 7.96 1.35
CA GLN A 73 11.48 8.93 1.08
C GLN A 73 11.82 8.88 -0.41
N LEU A 74 11.73 10.00 -1.11
CA LEU A 74 11.93 10.07 -2.56
C LEU A 74 13.40 10.35 -2.88
N TYR A 75 14.02 9.46 -3.65
CA TYR A 75 15.36 9.63 -4.21
C TYR A 75 15.30 9.61 -5.75
N PRO A 76 16.34 10.10 -6.45
CA PRO A 76 16.42 10.03 -7.91
C PRO A 76 16.24 8.60 -8.45
N ASP A 77 16.79 7.60 -7.75
CA ASP A 77 16.73 6.18 -8.15
C ASP A 77 15.42 5.49 -7.75
N GLY A 78 14.56 6.16 -6.99
CA GLY A 78 13.25 5.66 -6.59
C GLY A 78 12.89 5.93 -5.13
N PRO A 79 11.66 5.57 -4.72
CA PRO A 79 11.24 5.70 -3.33
C PRO A 79 11.85 4.60 -2.45
N LEU A 80 12.39 4.99 -1.29
CA LEU A 80 12.68 4.07 -0.19
C LEU A 80 11.53 4.09 0.81
N TYR A 81 11.02 2.90 1.15
CA TYR A 81 9.91 2.73 2.09
C TYR A 81 10.43 2.22 3.43
N GLN A 82 10.11 2.95 4.50
CA GLN A 82 10.44 2.56 5.87
C GLN A 82 9.15 2.30 6.66
N PRO A 83 8.98 1.12 7.28
CA PRO A 83 7.81 0.86 8.12
C PRO A 83 7.88 1.74 9.38
N LEU A 84 6.75 2.38 9.70
CA LEU A 84 6.59 3.22 10.90
C LEU A 84 5.74 2.53 11.97
N ALA A 85 4.74 1.75 11.56
CA ALA A 85 3.86 1.01 12.44
C ALA A 85 3.22 -0.15 11.67
N SER A 86 2.89 -1.23 12.37
CA SER A 86 2.12 -2.36 11.85
C SER A 86 0.93 -2.64 12.75
N TYR A 87 -0.17 -3.03 12.14
CA TYR A 87 -1.46 -3.22 12.78
C TYR A 87 -2.04 -4.56 12.33
N PRO A 88 -2.25 -5.53 13.25
CA PRO A 88 -2.82 -6.82 12.89
C PRO A 88 -4.25 -6.67 12.34
N LEU A 89 -4.62 -7.51 11.38
CA LEU A 89 -5.97 -7.60 10.80
C LEU A 89 -6.83 -8.68 11.47
N SER A 90 -6.28 -9.43 12.42
CA SER A 90 -7.06 -10.35 13.25
C SER A 90 -8.08 -9.57 14.09
N GLY A 91 -9.33 -10.02 14.08
CA GLY A 91 -10.44 -9.42 14.83
C GLY A 91 -10.36 -9.58 16.35
N GLY A 92 -9.16 -9.45 16.93
CA GLY A 92 -8.90 -9.59 18.36
C GLY A 92 -8.48 -8.27 18.99
N CYS A 93 -9.13 -7.96 20.11
CA CYS A 93 -8.77 -6.89 21.04
C CYS A 93 -7.24 -6.83 21.25
N LEU A 94 -6.64 -5.66 21.02
CA LEU A 94 -5.23 -5.43 21.33
C LEU A 94 -5.04 -5.55 22.84
N VAL A 95 -4.53 -6.69 23.32
CA VAL A 95 -3.99 -6.79 24.68
C VAL A 95 -2.77 -5.87 24.75
N SER A 96 -2.92 -4.78 25.49
CA SER A 96 -1.80 -3.95 25.92
C SER A 96 -0.92 -4.75 26.87
N GLY A 97 0.17 -5.31 26.38
CA GLY A 97 1.26 -5.80 27.23
C GLY A 97 1.97 -4.60 27.87
N GLY A 98 1.54 -4.25 29.09
CA GLY A 98 2.31 -3.44 30.02
C GLY A 98 3.03 -4.33 31.03
N GLY A 99 4.30 -4.01 31.28
CA GLY A 99 5.16 -4.50 32.38
C GLY A 99 5.96 -5.77 32.04
N ALA A 100 7.23 -5.94 32.41
CA ALA A 100 8.21 -5.10 33.10
C ALA A 100 9.57 -5.82 33.03
N ALA A 101 10.67 -5.07 32.88
CA ALA A 101 11.94 -5.19 33.62
C ALA A 101 12.91 -4.12 33.09
#